data_AF-H8GRL2-F1
#
_entry.id   AF-H8GRL2-F1
#
_cell.length_a   1.000
_cell.length_b   1.000
_cell.length_c   1.000
_cell.angle_alpha   90.00
_cell.angle_beta   90.00
_cell.angle_gamma   90.00
#
_symmetry.space_group_name_H-M   'P 1'
#
loop_
_entity.id
_entity.type
_entity.pdbx_description
1 polymer ?
#
loop_
_entity_poly.entity_id
_entity_poly.type
_entity_poly.pdbx_seq_one_letter_code
_entity_poly.pdbx_strand_id
1 'polypeptide(L)' 'MSLAETIYQHSLNLPESVAKEALDFIVFLEQRYGIKKKTDLASDTEAFLAAVTGGLSDDFPDDITDEDLGSDIPRQELN' A
#
# COMPACT_ATOMS: atom_id res chain seq x y z
N MET A 1 27.89 -4.15 13.33
CA MET A 1 27.08 -5.24 12.75
C MET A 1 25.70 -5.15 13.35
N SER A 2 24.67 -4.96 12.52
CA SER A 2 23.27 -4.87 12.97
C SER A 2 22.66 -6.26 13.19
N LEU A 3 21.57 -6.32 13.96
CA LEU A 3 20.84 -7.58 14.18
C LEU A 3 20.35 -8.19 12.86
N ALA A 4 19.85 -7.36 11.95
CA ALA A 4 19.41 -7.79 10.62
C ALA A 4 20.55 -8.40 9.80
N GLU A 5 21.73 -7.79 9.79
CA GLU A 5 22.91 -8.35 9.11
C GLU A 5 23.35 -9.68 9.72
N THR A 6 23.32 -9.81 11.04
CA THR A 6 23.64 -11.07 11.73
C THR A 6 22.68 -12.19 11.35
N ILE A 7 21.37 -11.91 11.35
CA ILE A 7 20.34 -12.89 10.93
C ILE A 7 20.57 -13.31 9.47
N TYR A 8 20.84 -12.35 8.58
CA TYR A 8 21.11 -12.63 7.17
C TYR A 8 22.33 -13.54 6.99
N GLN A 9 23.45 -13.23 7.65
CA GLN A 9 24.66 -14.05 7.54
C GLN A 9 24.46 -15.48 8.08
N HIS A 10 23.68 -15.66 9.14
CA HIS A 10 23.33 -17.00 9.62
C HIS A 10 22.42 -17.74 8.63
N SER A 11 21.48 -17.04 7.99
CA SER A 11 20.56 -17.65 7.02
C SER A 11 21.28 -18.24 5.79
N LEU A 12 22.39 -17.64 5.36
CA LEU A 12 23.18 -18.12 4.21
C LEU A 12 23.81 -19.50 4.41
N ASN A 13 24.01 -19.92 5.65
CA ASN A 13 24.64 -21.19 5.99
C ASN A 13 23.61 -22.30 6.27
N LEU A 14 22.31 -22.00 6.20
CA LEU A 14 21.26 -22.98 6.48
C LEU A 14 21.01 -23.90 5.27
N PRO A 15 20.93 -25.22 5.48
CA PRO A 15 20.38 -26.14 4.48
C PRO A 15 18.93 -25.78 4.15
N GLU A 16 18.49 -26.10 2.93
CA GLU A 16 17.16 -25.71 2.44
C GLU A 16 16.00 -26.19 3.35
N SER A 17 16.10 -27.40 3.90
CA SER A 17 15.09 -27.93 4.83
C SER A 17 14.93 -27.07 6.09
N VAL A 18 16.04 -26.58 6.64
CA VAL A 18 16.08 -25.75 7.84
C VAL A 18 15.71 -24.31 7.51
N ALA A 19 16.07 -23.82 6.31
CA ALA A 19 15.66 -22.50 5.84
C ALA A 19 14.13 -22.39 5.69
N LYS A 20 13.46 -23.47 5.26
CA LYS A 20 11.99 -23.54 5.21
C LYS A 20 11.36 -23.43 6.60
N GLU A 21 11.90 -24.16 7.57
CA GLU A 21 11.42 -24.09 8.96
C GLU A 21 11.64 -22.70 9.57
N ALA A 22 12.78 -22.06 9.29
CA ALA A 22 13.05 -20.70 9.72
C ALA A 22 12.06 -19.70 9.08
N LEU A 23 11.71 -19.88 7.80
CA LEU A 23 10.71 -19.06 7.12
C LEU A 23 9.32 -19.23 7.75
N ASP A 24 8.90 -20.47 8.02
CA ASP A 24 7.62 -20.75 8.69
C ASP A 24 7.54 -20.09 10.07
N PHE A 25 8.64 -20.10 10.83
CA PHE A 25 8.72 -19.42 12.12
C PHE A 25 8.61 -17.89 11.99
N ILE A 26 9.27 -17.29 10.99
CA ILE A 26 9.16 -15.85 10.72
C ILE A 26 7.70 -15.50 10.38
N VAL A 27 7.05 -16.26 9.48
CA VAL A 27 5.65 -16.04 9.10
C VAL A 27 4.73 -16.17 10.32
N PHE A 28 4.96 -17.15 11.19
CA PHE A 28 4.22 -17.29 12.44
C PHE A 28 4.36 -16.05 13.34
N LEU A 29 5.57 -15.51 13.49
CA LEU A 29 5.79 -14.29 14.27
C LEU A 29 5.11 -13.07 13.64
N GLU A 30 5.17 -12.93 12.32
CA GLU A 30 4.48 -11.86 11.60
C GLU A 30 2.97 -11.87 11.88
N GLN A 31 2.34 -13.05 11.78
CA GLN A 31 0.92 -13.23 12.09
C GLN A 31 0.62 -12.94 13.55
N ARG A 32 1.42 -13.48 14.48
CA ARG A 32 1.23 -13.33 15.93
C ARG A 32 1.27 -11.88 16.39
N TYR A 33 2.17 -11.07 15.81
CA TYR A 33 2.33 -9.66 16.16
C TYR A 33 1.57 -8.71 15.24
N GLY A 34 0.76 -9.22 14.30
CA GLY A 34 0.02 -8.39 13.36
C GLY A 34 0.91 -7.56 12.43
N ILE A 35 2.15 -8.02 12.19
CA ILE A 35 3.06 -7.40 11.23
C ILE A 35 2.53 -7.78 9.86
N LYS A 36 1.60 -6.97 9.35
CA LYS A 36 1.16 -7.09 7.97
C LYS A 36 2.37 -6.84 7.10
N LYS A 37 2.81 -7.88 6.37
CA LYS A 37 3.71 -7.70 5.24
C LYS A 37 3.12 -6.57 4.41
N LYS A 38 3.87 -5.48 4.22
CA LYS A 38 3.54 -4.55 3.14
C LYS A 38 3.62 -5.42 1.89
N THR A 39 2.48 -5.88 1.42
CA THR A 39 2.37 -6.35 0.05
C THR A 39 2.96 -5.22 -0.76
N ASP A 40 4.00 -5.51 -1.56
CA ASP A 40 4.56 -4.55 -2.48
C ASP A 40 3.47 -4.21 -3.50
N LEU A 41 2.57 -3.31 -3.10
CA LEU A 41 1.64 -2.56 -3.95
C LEU A 41 2.42 -1.63 -4.90
N ALA A 42 3.75 -1.64 -4.84
CA ALA A 42 4.64 -0.86 -5.69
C ALA A 42 4.57 -1.23 -7.18
N SER A 43 4.00 -2.39 -7.54
CA SER A 43 3.78 -2.73 -8.97
C SER A 43 2.36 -2.52 -9.46
N ASP A 44 1.42 -2.16 -8.58
CA ASP A 44 0.00 -2.09 -8.94
C ASP A 44 -0.50 -0.66 -8.79
N THR A 45 -0.03 0.19 -9.71
CA THR A 45 -0.48 1.57 -9.84
C THR A 45 -2.01 1.62 -9.99
N GLU A 46 -2.61 0.61 -10.61
CA GLU A 46 -4.05 0.49 -10.77
C GLU A 46 -4.77 0.28 -9.43
N ALA A 47 -4.27 -0.62 -8.57
CA ALA A 47 -4.80 -0.80 -7.21
C ALA A 47 -4.60 0.45 -6.33
N PHE A 48 -3.47 1.15 -6.46
CA PHE A 48 -3.23 2.42 -5.76
C PHE A 48 -4.19 3.51 -6.24
N LEU A 49 -4.36 3.65 -7.56
CA LEU A 49 -5.29 4.62 -8.13
C LEU A 49 -6.72 4.31 -7.70
N ALA A 50 -7.19 3.06 -7.76
CA ALA A 50 -8.53 2.68 -7.32
C ALA A 50 -8.79 2.98 -5.82
N ALA A 51 -7.78 2.78 -4.97
CA ALA A 51 -7.89 3.09 -3.54
C ALA A 51 -7.86 4.60 -3.25
N VAL A 52 -7.07 5.38 -4.01
CA VAL A 52 -6.91 6.84 -3.83
C VAL A 52 -8.04 7.62 -4.48
N THR A 53 -8.50 7.20 -5.66
CA THR A 53 -9.68 7.79 -6.31
C THR A 53 -10.97 7.36 -5.64
N GLY A 54 -10.89 6.47 -4.64
CA GLY A 54 -12.03 5.99 -3.85
C GLY A 54 -13.21 5.75 -4.76
N GLY A 55 -12.97 4.93 -5.79
CA GLY A 55 -13.68 4.98 -7.08
C GLY A 55 -15.14 5.39 -6.92
N LEU A 56 -15.54 6.47 -7.62
CA LEU A 56 -16.89 7.06 -7.67
C LEU A 56 -17.87 6.23 -6.85
N SER A 57 -17.96 6.52 -5.56
CA SER A 57 -18.84 5.78 -4.65
C SER A 57 -20.25 5.78 -5.23
N ASP A 58 -21.11 4.82 -4.87
CA ASP A 58 -22.54 4.87 -5.20
C ASP A 58 -23.23 6.18 -4.71
N ASP A 59 -22.58 6.92 -3.82
CA ASP A 59 -22.96 8.26 -3.35
C ASP A 59 -22.48 9.42 -4.25
N PHE A 60 -21.77 9.14 -5.35
CA PHE A 60 -21.40 10.16 -6.33
C PHE A 60 -22.56 10.35 -7.31
N PRO A 61 -23.10 11.57 -7.47
CA PRO A 61 -24.28 11.79 -8.28
C PRO A 61 -24.01 11.46 -9.76
N ASP A 62 -24.79 10.53 -10.30
CA ASP A 62 -24.80 10.17 -11.74
C ASP A 62 -25.51 11.23 -12.60
N ASP A 63 -26.11 12.25 -11.98
CA ASP A 63 -26.94 13.28 -12.58
C ASP A 63 -26.27 14.66 -12.63
N ILE A 64 -24.94 14.75 -12.48
CA ILE A 64 -24.22 16.01 -12.68
C ILE A 64 -24.40 16.46 -14.14
N THR A 65 -25.03 17.61 -14.32
CA THR A 65 -25.21 18.29 -15.60
C THR A 65 -24.38 19.57 -15.67
N ASP A 66 -24.34 20.20 -16.84
CA ASP A 66 -23.70 21.52 -17.03
C ASP A 66 -24.29 22.61 -16.13
N GLU A 67 -25.51 22.41 -15.61
CA GLU A 67 -26.20 23.34 -14.69
C GLU A 67 -25.63 23.28 -13.26
N ASP A 68 -25.01 22.15 -12.89
CA ASP A 68 -24.38 21.93 -11.58
C ASP A 68 -22.94 22.49 -11.53
N LEU A 69 -22.37 22.82 -12.68
CA LEU A 69 -21.02 23.36 -12.80
C LEU A 69 -21.01 24.86 -12.45
N GLY A 70 -20.18 25.24 -11.47
CA GLY A 70 -19.96 26.64 -11.14
C GLY A 70 -19.42 27.42 -12.34
N SER A 71 -19.95 28.62 -12.58
CA SER A 71 -19.41 29.50 -13.63
C SER A 71 -18.09 30.12 -13.18
N ASP A 72 -17.11 30.17 -14.08
CA ASP A 72 -15.84 30.85 -13.82
C ASP A 72 -16.09 32.32 -13.46
N ILE A 73 -15.67 32.71 -12.26
CA ILE A 73 -15.69 34.11 -11.85
C ILE A 73 -14.33 34.72 -12.26
N PRO A 74 -14.32 35.86 -12.99
CA PRO A 74 -13.08 36.56 -13.30
C PRO A 74 -12.31 36.86 -12.01
N ARG A 75 -10.99 36.60 -12.03
CA ARG A 75 -10.11 36.93 -10.91
C ARG A 75 -10.28 38.42 -10.58
N GLN A 76 -10.72 38.72 -9.36
CA GLN A 76 -10.77 40.09 -8.87
C GLN A 76 -9.33 40.59 -8.65
N GLU A 77 -8.97 41.68 -9.32
CA GLU A 77 -7.76 42.43 -9.01
C GLU A 77 -7.91 42.99 -7.59
N LEU A 78 -6.97 42.64 -6.70
CA LEU A 78 -6.90 43.19 -5.36
C LEU A 78 -6.38 44.63 -5.48
N ASN A 79 -7.24 45.61 -5.25
CA ASN A 79 -6.86 47.02 -5.14
C ASN A 79 -6.08 47.30 -3.85
#